data_AF-A0A9E6DH33-F1
#
_entry.id   AF-A0A9E6DH33-F1
#
_cell.length_a   1.000
_cell.length_b   1.000
_cell.length_c   1.000
_cell.angle_alpha   90.00
_cell.angle_beta   90.00
_cell.angle_gamma   90.00
#
_symmetry.space_group_name_H-M   'P 1'
#
loop_
_entity.id
_entity.type
_entity.pdbx_description
1 polymer ?
#
loop_
_entity_poly.entity_id
_entity_poly.type
_entity_poly.pdbx_seq_one_letter_code
_entity_poly.pdbx_strand_id
1 'polypeptide(L)' 'MSSPQDRPTACLVLADGTVFYGKGFGATGQAQAELCFNTAMTGYQEIMTDPSY' A
#
# COMPACT_ATOMS: atom_id res chain seq x y z
N MET A 1 4.19 0.82 27.23
CA MET A 1 3.18 1.88 26.99
C MET A 1 3.11 2.09 25.48
N SER A 2 2.07 1.59 24.80
CA SER A 2 1.81 2.01 23.42
C SER A 2 1.28 3.44 23.46
N SER A 3 1.91 4.33 22.70
CA SER A 3 1.40 5.68 22.53
C SER A 3 0.08 5.60 21.72
N PRO A 4 -0.88 6.51 21.93
CA PRO A 4 -2.15 6.53 21.18
C PRO A 4 -1.99 6.72 19.65
N GLN A 5 -0.76 6.90 19.17
CA GLN A 5 -0.40 7.15 17.76
C GLN A 5 -0.24 5.88 16.91
N ASP A 6 -0.32 4.68 17.48
CA ASP A 6 -0.12 3.43 16.72
C ASP A 6 -1.37 2.85 16.02
N ARG A 7 -2.53 3.52 16.09
CA ARG A 7 -3.75 3.02 15.41
C ARG A 7 -3.60 3.04 13.89
N PRO A 8 -3.87 1.95 13.16
CA PRO A 8 -3.77 1.94 11.71
C PRO A 8 -4.71 2.99 11.09
N THR A 9 -4.24 3.65 10.03
CA THR A 9 -4.99 4.67 9.29
C THR A 9 -5.41 4.21 7.90
N ALA A 10 -4.93 3.03 7.47
CA ALA A 10 -5.25 2.43 6.18
C ALA A 10 -5.26 0.89 6.28
N CYS A 11 -5.83 0.23 5.28
CA CYS A 11 -5.75 -1.23 5.11
C CYS A 11 -5.67 -1.62 3.64
N LEU A 12 -5.03 -2.77 3.37
CA LEU A 12 -5.03 -3.47 2.08
C LEU A 12 -5.85 -4.76 2.25
N VAL A 13 -6.88 -4.93 1.43
CA VAL A 13 -7.79 -6.09 1.47
C VAL A 13 -7.64 -6.88 0.18
N LEU A 14 -7.39 -8.19 0.30
CA LEU A 14 -7.26 -9.10 -0.83
C LEU A 14 -8.58 -9.81 -1.13
N ALA A 15 -8.71 -10.33 -2.36
CA ALA A 15 -9.92 -11.01 -2.82
C ALA A 15 -10.26 -12.28 -2.01
N ASP A 16 -9.27 -12.90 -1.37
CA ASP A 16 -9.44 -14.06 -0.47
C ASP A 16 -9.91 -13.68 0.94
N GLY A 17 -10.09 -12.38 1.21
CA GLY A 17 -10.48 -11.86 2.52
C GLY A 17 -9.30 -11.55 3.45
N THR A 18 -8.05 -11.76 3.03
CA THR A 18 -6.87 -11.37 3.80
C THR A 18 -6.80 -9.84 3.95
N VAL A 19 -6.53 -9.36 5.17
CA VAL A 19 -6.45 -7.93 5.49
C VAL A 19 -5.12 -7.56 6.13
N PHE A 20 -4.42 -6.59 5.56
CA PHE A 20 -3.20 -6.00 6.10
C PHE A 20 -3.50 -4.58 6.59
N TYR A 21 -3.32 -4.32 7.89
CA TYR A 21 -3.48 -2.98 8.47
C TYR A 21 -2.16 -2.22 8.47
N GLY A 22 -2.21 -0.93 8.15
CA GLY A 22 -1.02 -0.10 8.05
C GLY A 22 -1.29 1.39 8.23
N LYS A 23 -0.32 2.20 7.80
CA LYS A 23 -0.38 3.67 7.84
C LYS A 23 -0.39 4.19 6.41
N GLY A 24 -1.39 5.00 6.07
CA GLY A 24 -1.40 5.72 4.80
C GLY A 24 -0.32 6.80 4.75
N PHE A 25 0.39 6.91 3.63
CA PHE A 25 1.39 7.95 3.37
C PHE A 25 1.12 8.80 2.12
N GLY A 26 0.18 8.35 1.27
CA GLY A 26 -0.22 9.04 0.04
C GLY A 26 -1.55 9.80 0.17
N ALA A 27 -2.23 9.98 -0.95
CA ALA A 27 -3.56 10.59 -0.98
C ALA A 27 -4.59 9.74 -0.21
N THR A 28 -5.51 10.40 0.47
CA THR A 28 -6.63 9.72 1.14
C THR A 28 -7.67 9.29 0.12
N GLY A 29 -8.15 8.06 0.19
CA GLY A 29 -9.16 7.53 -0.70
C GLY A 29 -9.21 6.00 -0.66
N GLN A 30 -9.93 5.43 -1.61
CA GLN A 30 -9.98 3.99 -1.87
C GLN A 30 -9.60 3.74 -3.32
N ALA A 31 -8.81 2.69 -3.55
CA ALA A 31 -8.44 2.21 -4.88
C ALA A 31 -8.61 0.69 -4.93
N GLN A 32 -9.00 0.18 -6.09
CA GLN A 32 -9.11 -1.25 -6.36
C GLN A 32 -8.28 -1.55 -7.62
N ALA A 33 -7.36 -2.50 -7.50
CA ALA A 33 -6.43 -2.88 -8.57
C ALA A 33 -5.89 -4.31 -8.33
N GLU A 34 -5.13 -4.82 -9.30
CA GLU A 34 -4.32 -6.02 -9.12
C GLU A 34 -3.11 -5.73 -8.22
N LEU A 35 -2.81 -6.64 -7.30
CA LEU A 35 -1.62 -6.52 -6.45
C LEU A 35 -0.44 -7.26 -7.09
N CYS A 36 0.59 -6.51 -7.46
CA CYS A 36 1.85 -7.03 -8.00
C CYS A 36 3.01 -6.78 -7.01
N PHE A 37 4.10 -7.55 -7.14
CA PHE A 37 5.37 -7.26 -6.45
C PHE A 37 6.52 -7.17 -7.46
N ASN A 38 7.51 -6.32 -7.15
CA ASN A 38 8.70 -6.13 -7.96
C ASN A 38 9.95 -6.30 -7.06
N THR A 39 10.99 -6.96 -7.56
CA THR A 39 12.22 -7.26 -6.79
C THR A 39 13.31 -6.18 -6.93
N ALA A 40 13.06 -5.13 -7.71
CA ALA A 40 13.95 -3.99 -7.82
C ALA A 40 14.14 -3.31 -6.45
N MET A 41 15.38 -3.04 -6.09
CA MET A 41 15.74 -2.39 -4.82
C MET A 41 15.90 -0.86 -4.97
N THR A 42 15.90 -0.33 -6.20
CA THR A 42 16.07 1.08 -6.55
C THR A 42 15.19 1.45 -7.76
N GLY A 43 15.08 2.75 -8.09
CA GLY A 43 14.30 3.20 -9.26
C GLY A 43 12.79 3.28 -9.06
N TYR A 44 12.34 3.53 -7.81
CA TYR A 44 10.91 3.54 -7.47
C TYR A 44 10.14 4.64 -8.21
N GLN A 45 10.77 5.77 -8.57
CA GLN A 45 10.10 6.86 -9.26
C GLN A 45 9.75 6.47 -10.70
N GLU A 46 10.70 5.85 -11.39
CA GLU A 46 10.53 5.38 -12.76
C GLU A 46 9.47 4.29 -12.83
N ILE A 47 9.52 3.32 -11.90
CA ILE A 47 8.54 2.24 -11.79
C ILE A 47 7.12 2.78 -11.54
N MET A 48 6.95 3.77 -10.66
CA MET A 48 5.63 4.38 -10.38
C MET A 48 5.02 5.10 -11.59
N THR A 49 5.80 5.40 -12.62
CA THR A 49 5.36 6.08 -13.85
C THR A 49 5.29 5.18 -15.07
N ASP A 50 5.62 3.89 -14.92
CA ASP A 50 5.56 2.94 -16.02
C ASP A 50 4.09 2.67 -16.40
N PRO A 51 3.68 2.86 -17.67
CA PRO A 51 2.30 2.63 -18.12
C PRO A 51 1.80 1.18 -17.95
N SER A 52 2.69 0.25 -17.61
CA SER A 52 2.36 -1.15 -17.37
C SER A 52 1.72 -1.39 -15.99
N TYR A 53 1.77 -0.41 -15.07
CA TYR A 53 1.12 -0.43 -13.74
C TYR A 53 -0.08 0.52 -13.68
#